data_AF-A0A3L7WNE3-F1
#
_entry.id   AF-A0A3L7WNE3-F1
#
_cell.length_a   1.000
_cell.length_b   1.000
_cell.length_c   1.000
_cell.angle_alpha   90.00
_cell.angle_beta   90.00
_cell.angle_gamma   90.00
#
_symmetry.space_group_name_H-M   'P 1'
#
loop_
_entity.id
_entity.type
_entity.pdbx_description
1 polymer ?
#
loop_
_entity_poly.entity_id
_entity_poly.type
_entity_poly.pdbx_seq_one_letter_code
_entity_poly.pdbx_strand_id
1 'polypeptide(L)'
;MRAVVFDGTLHLEKNYPDPVLRDGEALIKVSLAGICNTDIEITRGYKGFNGILGHEFVGTVLACADPAWVGKRVVGEINAACRRCPTCLRGDDPHCPNRTTLGIYNRAG
;
A
#
# COMPACT_ATOMS: atom_id res chain seq x y z
N MET A 1 8.04 13.17 3.75
CA MET A 1 8.37 12.62 2.41
C MET A 1 7.64 13.33 1.27
N ARG A 2 7.94 12.97 0.01
CA ARG A 2 7.14 13.35 -1.18
C ARG A 2 6.10 12.26 -1.45
N ALA A 3 4.91 12.62 -1.92
CA ALA A 3 3.84 11.66 -2.23
C ALA A 3 2.98 12.11 -3.43
N VAL A 4 2.50 11.17 -4.23
CA VAL A 4 1.47 11.42 -5.25
C VAL A 4 0.11 11.17 -4.61
N VAL A 5 -0.65 12.25 -4.41
CA VAL A 5 -1.93 12.24 -3.69
C VAL A 5 -3.07 12.45 -4.66
N PHE A 6 -4.16 11.72 -4.45
CA PHE A 6 -5.44 11.92 -5.12
C PHE A 6 -6.54 12.16 -4.09
N ASP A 7 -7.13 13.34 -4.10
CA ASP A 7 -8.22 13.78 -3.21
C ASP A 7 -9.35 14.46 -4.01
N GLY A 8 -9.60 13.93 -5.21
CA GLY A 8 -10.42 14.54 -6.26
C GLY A 8 -9.59 15.22 -7.34
N THR A 9 -8.31 15.53 -7.08
CA THR A 9 -7.34 15.96 -8.10
C THR A 9 -5.98 15.32 -7.84
N LEU A 10 -5.33 14.82 -8.89
CA LEU A 10 -4.01 14.21 -8.78
C LEU A 10 -2.93 15.29 -8.68
N HIS A 11 -2.12 15.25 -7.62
CA HIS A 11 -1.03 16.20 -7.43
C HIS A 11 0.16 15.59 -6.69
N LEU A 12 1.31 16.23 -6.81
CA LEU A 12 2.52 15.89 -6.06
C LEU A 12 2.60 16.76 -4.80
N GLU A 13 2.41 16.16 -3.64
CA GLU A 13 2.71 16.79 -2.36
C GLU A 13 4.21 16.62 -2.05
N LYS A 14 4.92 17.72 -1.85
CA LYS A 14 6.37 17.72 -1.62
C LYS A 14 6.73 17.43 -0.16
N ASN A 15 5.83 17.78 0.76
CA ASN A 15 6.04 17.75 2.21
C ASN A 15 4.92 16.97 2.92
N TYR A 16 4.68 15.73 2.48
CA TYR A 16 3.73 14.83 3.11
C TYR A 16 4.33 14.22 4.39
N PRO A 17 3.57 14.04 5.48
CA PRO A 17 4.08 13.39 6.70
C PRO A 17 4.63 11.99 6.42
N ASP A 18 5.68 11.58 7.13
CA ASP A 18 6.17 10.20 7.01
C ASP A 18 5.15 9.22 7.63
N PRO A 19 5.00 8.01 7.05
CA PRO A 19 4.06 7.03 7.56
C PRO A 19 4.51 6.50 8.93
N VAL A 20 3.55 6.26 9.81
CA VAL A 20 3.79 5.66 11.13
C VAL A 20 3.79 4.14 11.00
N LEU A 21 4.83 3.49 11.53
CA LEU A 21 4.89 2.04 11.61
C LEU A 21 3.77 1.51 12.52
N ARG A 22 2.95 0.61 12.00
CA ARG A 22 1.90 -0.09 12.75
C ARG A 22 2.30 -1.53 13.03
N ASP A 23 1.70 -2.10 14.07
CA ASP A 23 1.91 -3.51 14.42
C ASP A 23 1.56 -4.43 13.24
N GLY A 24 2.46 -5.37 12.94
CA GLY A 24 2.32 -6.30 11.82
C GLY A 24 2.63 -5.72 10.44
N GLU A 25 3.11 -4.47 10.36
CA GLU A 25 3.50 -3.81 9.10
C GLU A 25 5.02 -3.58 9.02
N ALA A 26 5.47 -3.08 7.87
CA ALA A 26 6.85 -2.68 7.64
C ALA A 26 6.88 -1.32 6.94
N LEU A 27 7.80 -0.45 7.37
CA LEU A 27 8.12 0.79 6.67
C LEU A 27 9.09 0.48 5.53
N ILE A 28 8.69 0.83 4.31
CA ILE A 28 9.47 0.55 3.11
C ILE A 28 9.94 1.86 2.48
N LYS A 29 11.25 1.98 2.25
CA LYS A 29 11.79 3.01 1.37
C LYS A 29 11.61 2.56 -0.08
N VAL A 30 10.59 3.10 -0.75
CA VAL A 30 10.35 2.83 -2.16
C VAL A 30 11.51 3.36 -3.01
N SER A 31 11.99 2.53 -3.93
CA SER A 31 13.08 2.86 -4.86
C SER A 31 12.61 3.03 -6.30
N LEU A 32 11.58 2.28 -6.69
CA LEU A 32 10.91 2.37 -7.98
C LEU A 32 9.45 1.98 -7.79
N ALA A 33 8.55 2.69 -8.46
CA ALA A 33 7.13 2.37 -8.54
C ALA A 33 6.71 2.27 -10.01
N GLY A 34 5.82 1.32 -10.30
CA GLY A 34 5.11 1.20 -11.56
C GLY A 34 3.88 2.11 -11.59
N ILE A 35 3.42 2.43 -12.79
CA ILE A 35 2.14 3.09 -13.02
C ILE A 35 1.25 2.06 -13.69
N CYS A 36 0.17 1.70 -13.02
CA CYS A 36 -0.81 0.75 -13.53
C CYS A 36 -2.01 1.50 -14.11
N ASN A 37 -2.75 0.88 -15.04
CA ASN A 37 -4.00 1.46 -15.53
C ASN A 37 -5.02 1.67 -14.40
N THR A 38 -4.95 0.87 -13.33
CA THR A 38 -5.80 1.05 -12.15
C THR A 38 -5.59 2.41 -11.48
N ASP A 39 -4.37 2.95 -11.46
CA ASP A 39 -4.11 4.29 -10.92
C ASP A 39 -4.86 5.36 -11.74
N ILE A 40 -4.90 5.20 -13.07
CA ILE A 40 -5.63 6.08 -13.98
C ILE A 40 -7.14 5.96 -13.75
N GLU A 41 -7.67 4.75 -13.60
CA GLU A 41 -9.10 4.55 -13.34
C GLU A 41 -9.53 5.11 -11.97
N ILE A 42 -8.64 5.10 -10.96
CA ILE A 42 -8.91 5.76 -9.68
C ILE A 42 -9.12 7.26 -9.88
N THR A 43 -8.31 7.91 -10.72
CA THR A 43 -8.49 9.34 -11.03
C THR A 43 -9.81 9.64 -11.75
N ARG A 44 -10.48 8.61 -12.28
CA ARG A 44 -11.80 8.66 -12.93
C ARG A 44 -12.94 8.23 -12.00
N GLY A 45 -12.66 7.95 -10.73
CA GLY A 45 -13.64 7.58 -9.71
C GLY A 45 -13.71 6.10 -9.37
N TYR A 46 -12.81 5.26 -9.88
CA TYR A 46 -12.77 3.84 -9.51
C TYR A 46 -12.66 3.66 -7.99
N LYS A 47 -13.57 2.86 -7.42
CA LYS A 47 -13.71 2.59 -5.98
C LYS A 47 -13.94 3.82 -5.09
N GLY A 48 -14.12 5.02 -5.66
CA GLY A 48 -14.21 6.26 -4.90
C GLY A 48 -13.01 6.52 -3.98
N PHE A 49 -11.83 6.01 -4.35
CA PHE A 49 -10.64 6.09 -3.52
C PHE A 49 -10.08 7.51 -3.46
N ASN A 50 -9.66 7.93 -2.26
CA ASN A 50 -8.88 9.14 -2.04
C ASN A 50 -7.71 8.80 -1.11
N GLY A 51 -6.50 9.21 -1.46
CA GLY A 51 -5.27 8.92 -0.74
C GLY A 51 -4.03 8.93 -1.63
N ILE A 52 -2.94 8.35 -1.12
CA ILE A 52 -1.71 8.15 -1.91
C ILE A 52 -1.93 6.96 -2.84
N LEU A 53 -1.67 7.16 -4.13
CA LEU A 53 -1.76 6.13 -5.17
C LEU A 53 -0.47 5.30 -5.24
N GLY A 54 -0.59 4.12 -5.87
CA GLY A 54 0.54 3.24 -6.13
C GLY A 54 0.41 1.89 -5.44
N HIS A 55 0.62 0.83 -6.20
CA HIS A 55 0.48 -0.55 -5.74
C HIS A 55 1.48 -1.50 -6.41
N GLU A 56 2.36 -0.97 -7.26
CA GLU A 56 3.42 -1.70 -7.91
C GLU A 56 4.74 -1.06 -7.51
N PHE A 57 5.53 -1.70 -6.64
CA PHE A 57 6.80 -1.12 -6.19
C PHE A 57 7.87 -2.15 -5.83
N VAL A 58 9.10 -1.66 -5.80
CA VAL A 58 10.23 -2.31 -5.16
C VAL A 58 10.90 -1.33 -4.20
N GLY A 59 11.28 -1.82 -3.03
CA GLY A 59 11.86 -0.99 -1.98
C GLY A 59 12.74 -1.76 -1.01
N THR A 60 13.21 -1.06 0.02
CA THR A 60 14.02 -1.62 1.10
C THR A 60 13.30 -1.43 2.43
N VAL A 61 13.28 -2.46 3.27
CA VAL A 61 12.69 -2.38 4.61
C VAL A 61 13.53 -1.45 5.49
N LEU A 62 12.92 -0.38 5.99
CA LEU A 62 13.54 0.54 6.95
C LEU A 62 13.30 0.11 8.39
N ALA A 63 12.09 -0.35 8.70
CA ALA A 63 11.71 -0.76 10.04
C ALA A 63 10.51 -1.72 9.99
N CYS A 64 10.49 -2.70 10.88
CA CYS A 64 9.37 -3.61 11.14
C CYS A 64 9.62 -4.31 12.48
N ALA A 65 8.66 -5.13 12.92
CA ALA A 65 8.79 -5.87 14.18
C ALA A 65 9.92 -6.92 14.17
N ASP A 66 10.16 -7.57 13.03
CA ASP A 66 11.21 -8.58 12.88
C ASP A 66 12.48 -7.96 12.26
N PRO A 67 13.55 -7.73 13.05
CA PRO A 67 14.76 -7.05 12.59
C PRO A 67 15.49 -7.80 11.48
N ALA A 68 15.24 -9.11 11.27
CA ALA A 68 15.86 -9.87 10.19
C ALA A 68 15.49 -9.36 8.79
N TRP A 69 14.41 -8.60 8.67
CA TRP A 69 13.97 -7.99 7.41
C TRP A 69 14.60 -6.63 7.13
N VAL A 70 15.09 -5.91 8.15
CA VAL A 70 15.62 -4.54 7.98
C VAL A 70 16.81 -4.56 7.02
N GLY A 71 16.78 -3.66 6.04
CA GLY A 71 17.77 -3.59 4.96
C GLY A 71 17.54 -4.55 3.79
N LYS A 72 16.57 -5.46 3.85
CA LYS A 72 16.26 -6.36 2.74
C LYS A 72 15.44 -5.65 1.66
N ARG A 73 15.72 -6.02 0.40
CA ARG A 73 14.94 -5.60 -0.77
C ARG A 73 13.68 -6.45 -0.88
N VAL A 74 12.54 -5.80 -1.09
CA VAL A 74 11.22 -6.44 -1.11
C VAL A 74 10.34 -5.89 -2.24
N VAL A 75 9.38 -6.70 -2.67
CA VAL A 75 8.20 -6.29 -3.45
C VAL A 75 6.95 -6.50 -2.58
N GLY A 76 5.88 -5.76 -2.88
CA GLY A 76 4.63 -5.82 -2.11
C GLY A 76 3.56 -6.71 -2.75
N GLU A 77 2.87 -7.49 -1.93
CA GLU A 77 1.52 -7.97 -2.25
C GLU A 77 0.53 -6.82 -1.98
N ILE A 78 -0.37 -6.53 -2.92
CA ILE A 78 -1.26 -5.38 -2.83
C ILE A 78 -2.41 -5.60 -1.83
N ASN A 79 -2.82 -6.85 -1.63
CA ASN A 79 -3.95 -7.21 -0.78
C ASN A 79 -3.51 -7.35 0.68
N ALA A 80 -3.98 -6.41 1.52
CA ALA A 80 -3.81 -6.48 2.96
C ALA A 80 -5.02 -7.20 3.59
N ALA A 81 -4.91 -8.52 3.72
CA ALA A 81 -5.92 -9.39 4.32
C ALA A 81 -6.03 -9.20 5.84
N CYS A 82 -7.21 -9.46 6.42
CA CYS A 82 -7.43 -9.26 7.86
C CYS A 82 -6.85 -10.38 8.75
N ARG A 83 -6.45 -11.51 8.15
CA ARG A 83 -5.84 -12.68 8.80
C ARG A 83 -6.62 -13.32 9.96
N ARG A 84 -7.92 -13.01 10.07
CA ARG A 84 -8.79 -13.49 11.17
C ARG A 84 -10.17 -14.02 10.75
N CYS A 85 -10.56 -13.83 9.50
CA CYS A 85 -11.85 -14.32 8.99
C CYS A 85 -11.74 -15.77 8.48
N PRO A 86 -12.86 -16.51 8.32
CA PRO A 86 -12.82 -17.90 7.83
C PRO A 86 -12.05 -18.09 6.52
N THR A 87 -12.12 -17.12 5.59
CA THR A 87 -11.36 -17.11 4.34
C THR A 87 -9.85 -17.05 4.56
N CYS A 88 -9.37 -16.18 5.46
CA CYS A 88 -7.95 -16.12 5.80
C CYS A 88 -7.47 -17.35 6.56
N LEU A 89 -8.28 -17.86 7.49
CA LEU A 89 -7.90 -18.99 8.34
C LEU A 89 -7.73 -20.30 7.55
N ARG A 90 -8.34 -20.41 6.36
CA ARG A 90 -8.09 -21.50 5.40
C ARG A 90 -6.96 -21.21 4.40
N GLY A 91 -6.22 -20.10 4.56
CA GLY A 91 -5.08 -19.70 3.74
C GLY A 91 -5.40 -18.90 2.48
N ASP A 92 -6.63 -18.41 2.32
CA ASP A 92 -7.11 -17.75 1.10
C ASP A 92 -7.11 -16.21 1.24
N ASP A 93 -5.98 -15.66 1.69
CA ASP A 93 -5.81 -14.24 1.99
C ASP A 93 -6.20 -13.27 0.85
N PRO A 94 -5.87 -13.54 -0.44
CA PRO A 94 -6.25 -12.65 -1.54
C PRO A 94 -7.78 -12.48 -1.69
N HIS A 95 -8.56 -13.47 -1.28
CA HIS A 95 -10.03 -13.44 -1.33
C HIS A 95 -10.67 -13.00 -0.01
N CYS A 96 -9.88 -12.50 0.94
CA CYS A 96 -10.40 -11.98 2.19
C CYS A 96 -11.50 -10.91 1.92
N PRO A 97 -12.72 -11.09 2.45
CA PRO A 97 -13.82 -10.14 2.24
C PRO A 97 -13.61 -8.82 3.00
N ASN A 98 -12.72 -8.83 4.00
CA ASN A 98 -12.39 -7.67 4.83
C ASN A 98 -11.05 -7.04 4.44
N ARG A 99 -10.50 -7.38 3.26
CA ARG A 99 -9.20 -6.85 2.83
C ARG A 99 -9.29 -5.37 2.51
N THR A 100 -8.15 -4.71 2.69
CA THR A 100 -7.85 -3.43 2.06
C THR A 100 -6.84 -3.66 0.95
N THR A 101 -6.67 -2.69 0.05
CA THR A 101 -5.72 -2.81 -1.06
C THR A 101 -4.89 -1.53 -1.11
N LEU A 102 -3.56 -1.69 -1.01
CA LEU A 102 -2.60 -0.59 -1.10
C LEU A 102 -2.88 0.26 -2.34
N GLY A 103 -2.94 1.57 -2.17
CA GLY A 103 -3.16 2.55 -3.24
C GLY A 103 -4.50 2.46 -3.99
N ILE A 104 -5.44 1.60 -3.56
CA ILE A 104 -6.67 1.30 -4.32
C ILE A 104 -7.94 1.33 -3.45
N TYR A 105 -7.91 0.73 -2.26
CA TYR A 105 -9.13 0.58 -1.46
C TYR A 105 -8.84 0.62 0.05
N ASN A 106 -9.33 1.66 0.72
CA ASN A 106 -9.23 1.86 2.17
C ASN A 106 -7.80 1.80 2.74
N ARG A 107 -6.78 1.97 1.89
CA ARG A 107 -5.37 1.95 2.28
C ARG A 107 -4.53 2.73 1.28
N ALA A 108 -3.83 3.76 1.74
CA ALA A 108 -2.82 4.47 0.96
C ALA A 108 -1.69 3.52 0.53
N GLY A 109 -1.10 3.78 -0.64
CA GLY A 109 0.06 3.04 -1.16
C GLY A 109 1.36 3.78 -0.90
#